data_AF-G8NU95-F1
#
_entry.id   AF-G8NU95-F1
#
_cell.length_a   1.000
_cell.length_b   1.000
_cell.length_c   1.000
_cell.angle_alpha   90.00
_cell.angle_beta   90.00
_cell.angle_gamma   90.00
#
_symmetry.space_group_name_H-M   'P 1'
#
loop_
_entity.id
_entity.type
_entity.pdbx_description
1 polymer ?
#
loop_
_entity_poly.entity_id
_entity_poly.type
_entity_poly.pdbx_seq_one_letter_code
_entity_poly.pdbx_strand_id
1 'polypeptide(L)'
;MRNDLHQPTERAALRPGVALKLRSALVMLLSLSALFTLTGCKGKATGTATLSRESKNWTMHVNTCQSGQRQQYFGVGFFDESQPQTGGRIALPEDGEPHVVLNVPGTDFAVRYNKSDCKVWDVDVQRTNSSYNDIWAMEGHARFDCETSAPESHTTGDLKFDSCH
;
A
#
# COMPACT_ATOMS: atom_id res chain seq x y z
N MET A 1 76.88 45.32 -37.38
CA MET A 1 75.63 45.83 -36.77
C MET A 1 74.56 45.81 -37.86
N ARG A 2 73.77 44.74 -37.93
CA ARG A 2 72.66 44.58 -38.88
C ARG A 2 71.41 44.30 -38.05
N ASN A 3 70.41 45.17 -38.25
CA ASN A 3 69.07 45.07 -37.71
C ASN A 3 68.31 44.00 -38.50
N ASP A 4 67.81 42.97 -37.83
CA ASP A 4 66.81 42.06 -38.39
C ASP A 4 65.45 42.34 -37.75
N LEU A 5 64.56 42.87 -38.59
CA LEU A 5 63.16 43.13 -38.31
C LEU A 5 62.42 41.81 -38.02
N HIS A 6 61.75 41.75 -36.87
CA HIS A 6 60.71 40.76 -36.61
C HIS A 6 59.41 41.14 -37.35
N GLN A 7 58.96 40.28 -38.27
CA GLN A 7 57.59 40.32 -38.80
C GLN A 7 56.65 39.55 -37.86
N PRO A 8 55.47 40.11 -37.53
CA PRO A 8 54.44 39.39 -36.78
C PRO A 8 53.68 38.44 -37.72
N THR A 9 53.63 37.17 -37.35
CA THR A 9 52.83 36.14 -38.01
C THR A 9 51.37 36.25 -37.53
N GLU A 10 50.48 36.74 -38.38
CA GLU A 10 49.03 36.65 -38.18
C GLU A 10 48.59 35.19 -38.12
N ARG A 11 48.09 34.76 -36.96
CA ARG A 11 47.39 33.49 -36.81
C ARG A 11 45.91 33.73 -37.05
N ALA A 12 45.41 33.19 -38.16
CA ALA A 12 43.99 33.12 -38.46
C ALA A 12 43.25 32.34 -37.35
N ALA A 13 42.24 32.98 -36.75
CA ALA A 13 41.38 32.37 -35.75
C ALA A 13 40.34 31.45 -36.44
N LEU A 14 40.46 30.14 -36.22
CA LEU A 14 39.42 29.17 -36.51
C LEU A 14 38.25 29.35 -35.54
N ARG A 15 37.10 29.77 -36.06
CA ARG A 15 35.83 29.84 -35.33
C ARG A 15 35.29 28.42 -35.09
N PRO A 16 35.08 27.96 -33.84
CA PRO A 16 34.42 26.69 -33.58
C PRO A 16 32.92 26.84 -33.85
N GLY A 17 32.50 26.41 -35.05
CA GLY A 17 31.11 26.29 -35.45
C GLY A 17 30.42 25.14 -34.75
N VAL A 18 29.41 25.47 -33.95
CA VAL A 18 28.07 24.85 -33.93
C VAL A 18 27.99 23.40 -34.42
N ALA A 19 28.45 22.44 -33.61
CA ALA A 19 28.27 21.01 -33.90
C ALA A 19 27.93 20.19 -32.65
N LEU A 20 27.13 20.75 -31.73
CA LEU A 20 26.82 20.07 -30.46
C LEU A 20 25.38 20.32 -29.98
N LYS A 21 24.36 20.09 -30.81
CA LYS A 21 22.95 20.20 -30.35
C LYS A 21 21.97 19.13 -30.87
N LEU A 22 22.42 18.01 -31.44
CA LEU A 22 21.51 16.98 -31.95
C LEU A 22 21.61 15.57 -31.33
N ARG A 23 22.52 15.34 -30.37
CA ARG A 23 22.67 14.02 -29.72
C ARG A 23 22.00 13.90 -28.33
N SER A 24 21.60 15.00 -27.71
CA SER A 24 21.02 14.99 -26.35
C SER A 24 19.49 14.82 -26.29
N ALA A 25 18.77 14.93 -27.39
CA ALA A 25 17.30 14.80 -27.38
C ALA A 25 16.82 13.33 -27.39
N LEU A 26 17.59 12.41 -28.00
CA LEU A 26 17.18 11.01 -28.14
C LEU A 26 17.36 10.20 -26.84
N VAL A 27 18.34 10.58 -26.02
CA VAL A 27 18.63 9.88 -24.74
C VAL A 27 17.60 10.21 -23.66
N MET A 28 16.97 11.39 -23.70
CA MET A 28 15.87 11.73 -22.76
C MET A 28 14.54 11.05 -23.09
N LEU A 29 14.28 10.64 -24.34
CA LEU A 29 13.04 9.95 -24.69
C LEU A 29 13.03 8.47 -24.27
N LEU A 30 14.19 7.80 -24.28
CA LEU A 30 14.31 6.39 -23.88
C LEU A 30 14.28 6.18 -22.36
N SER A 31 14.61 7.20 -21.57
CA SER A 31 14.57 7.12 -20.09
C SER A 31 13.18 7.38 -19.50
N LEU A 32 12.23 7.95 -20.25
CA LEU A 32 10.89 8.26 -19.75
C LEU A 32 9.91 7.08 -19.86
N SER A 33 10.16 6.12 -20.76
CA SER A 33 9.33 4.92 -20.94
C SER A 33 9.59 3.80 -19.93
N ALA A 34 10.69 3.85 -19.18
CA ALA A 34 11.04 2.83 -18.19
C ALA A 34 10.39 3.04 -16.80
N LEU A 35 9.65 4.15 -16.60
CA LEU A 35 9.04 4.49 -15.30
C LEU A 35 7.60 3.98 -15.11
N PHE A 36 6.99 3.34 -16.12
CA PHE A 36 5.57 2.98 -16.10
C PHE A 36 5.25 1.51 -15.78
N THR A 37 6.23 0.66 -15.48
CA THR A 37 5.99 -0.80 -15.32
C THR A 37 5.99 -1.30 -13.86
N LEU A 38 5.87 -0.43 -12.86
CA LEU A 38 5.80 -0.83 -11.44
C LEU A 38 4.38 -0.71 -10.86
N THR A 39 3.33 -0.97 -11.65
CA THR A 39 2.01 -1.27 -11.06
C THR A 39 2.06 -2.67 -10.48
N GLY A 40 2.68 -2.79 -9.29
CA GLY A 40 2.64 -4.00 -8.49
C GLY A 40 1.19 -4.48 -8.36
N CYS A 41 0.97 -5.79 -8.54
CA CYS A 41 -0.34 -6.38 -8.32
C CYS A 41 -0.76 -6.05 -6.89
N LYS A 42 -1.88 -5.35 -6.67
CA LYS A 42 -2.34 -5.06 -5.32
C LYS A 42 -3.12 -6.26 -4.79
N GLY A 43 -3.04 -6.49 -3.48
CA GLY A 43 -3.88 -7.45 -2.79
C GLY A 43 -5.36 -7.12 -2.99
N LYS A 44 -6.17 -8.13 -3.30
CA LYS A 44 -7.59 -7.96 -3.57
C LYS A 44 -8.39 -8.42 -2.37
N ALA A 45 -9.36 -7.60 -1.98
CA ALA A 45 -10.38 -8.01 -1.06
C ALA A 45 -11.76 -7.64 -1.59
N THR A 46 -12.77 -8.39 -1.17
CA THR A 46 -14.16 -8.09 -1.53
C THR A 46 -15.04 -8.32 -0.33
N GLY A 47 -16.05 -7.49 -0.15
CA GLY A 47 -17.04 -7.67 0.91
C GLY A 47 -17.41 -6.36 1.58
N THR A 48 -18.01 -6.49 2.75
CA THR A 48 -18.46 -5.34 3.56
C THR A 48 -18.09 -5.54 5.01
N ALA A 49 -17.70 -4.44 5.66
CA ALA A 49 -17.60 -4.36 7.10
C ALA A 49 -18.46 -3.19 7.58
N THR A 50 -19.29 -3.43 8.59
CA THR A 50 -20.16 -2.43 9.20
C THR A 50 -19.78 -2.25 10.66
N LEU A 51 -19.73 -1.00 11.12
CA LEU A 51 -19.50 -0.62 12.50
C LEU A 51 -20.66 0.26 12.95
N SER A 52 -21.25 -0.05 14.10
CA SER A 52 -22.34 0.69 14.73
C SER A 52 -21.89 1.14 16.12
N ARG A 53 -21.90 2.45 16.40
CA ARG A 53 -21.54 3.03 17.70
C ARG A 53 -22.20 4.41 17.89
N GLU A 54 -22.64 4.71 19.11
CA GLU A 54 -23.21 6.03 19.46
C GLU A 54 -24.35 6.46 18.50
N SER A 55 -25.23 5.53 18.13
CA SER A 55 -26.31 5.72 17.14
C SER A 55 -25.85 6.07 15.71
N LYS A 56 -24.55 5.98 15.41
CA LYS A 56 -23.98 6.12 14.07
C LYS A 56 -23.62 4.75 13.51
N ASN A 57 -23.89 4.57 12.22
CA ASN A 57 -23.56 3.35 11.50
C ASN A 57 -22.66 3.72 10.31
N TRP A 58 -21.55 3.02 10.17
CA TRP A 58 -20.62 3.16 9.05
C TRP A 58 -20.53 1.82 8.34
N THR A 59 -20.59 1.84 7.02
CA THR A 59 -20.38 0.65 6.19
C THR A 59 -19.24 0.94 5.22
N MET A 60 -18.26 0.05 5.19
CA MET A 60 -17.12 0.10 4.29
C MET A 60 -17.25 -1.01 3.25
N HIS A 61 -17.11 -0.64 1.98
CA HIS A 61 -16.96 -1.59 0.88
C HIS A 61 -15.48 -1.93 0.72
N VAL A 62 -15.09 -3.11 1.18
CA VAL A 62 -13.70 -3.53 1.16
C VAL A 62 -13.33 -3.95 -0.26
N ASN A 63 -12.30 -3.31 -0.81
CA ASN A 63 -11.77 -3.61 -2.14
C ASN A 63 -10.27 -3.94 -2.14
N THR A 64 -9.58 -3.66 -1.02
CA THR A 64 -8.13 -3.77 -0.92
C THR A 64 -7.74 -4.44 0.40
N CYS A 65 -6.65 -5.21 0.36
CA CYS A 65 -6.04 -5.79 1.55
C CYS A 65 -4.51 -5.74 1.51
N GLN A 66 -3.90 -5.89 2.68
CA GLN A 66 -2.46 -5.94 2.89
C GLN A 66 -2.10 -7.01 3.91
N SER A 67 -0.95 -7.66 3.73
CA SER A 67 -0.41 -8.58 4.75
C SER A 67 -0.01 -7.81 6.01
N GLY A 68 -0.34 -8.35 7.19
CA GLY A 68 0.05 -7.79 8.48
C GLY A 68 1.56 -7.85 8.78
N GLN A 69 2.34 -8.55 7.94
CA GLN A 69 3.76 -8.80 8.16
C GLN A 69 4.57 -7.49 8.32
N ARG A 70 4.28 -6.45 7.52
CA ARG A 70 4.95 -5.14 7.64
C ARG A 70 4.66 -4.45 8.97
N GLN A 71 3.52 -4.75 9.59
CA GLN A 71 3.11 -4.21 10.89
C GLN A 71 3.34 -5.23 12.03
N GLN A 72 4.16 -6.26 11.78
CA GLN A 72 4.60 -7.24 12.78
C GLN A 72 3.46 -8.05 13.41
N TYR A 73 2.43 -8.43 12.63
CA TYR A 73 1.41 -9.38 13.07
C TYR A 73 1.04 -10.38 11.97
N PHE A 74 0.59 -11.57 12.36
CA PHE A 74 0.04 -12.56 11.42
C PHE A 74 -1.44 -12.25 11.18
N GLY A 75 -1.79 -11.93 9.93
CA GLY A 75 -3.15 -11.57 9.56
C GLY A 75 -3.22 -10.64 8.35
N VAL A 76 -4.35 -9.94 8.20
CA VAL A 76 -4.63 -9.06 7.07
C VAL A 76 -5.18 -7.72 7.52
N GLY A 77 -4.67 -6.64 6.95
CA GLY A 77 -5.33 -5.34 6.93
C GLY A 77 -6.29 -5.28 5.74
N PHE A 78 -7.45 -4.64 5.90
CA PHE A 78 -8.45 -4.49 4.86
C PHE A 78 -9.05 -3.09 4.87
N PHE A 79 -9.31 -2.52 3.69
CA PHE A 79 -9.84 -1.17 3.58
C PHE A 79 -10.51 -0.91 2.22
N ASP A 80 -11.24 0.20 2.15
CA ASP A 80 -11.65 0.83 0.90
C ASP A 80 -10.52 1.76 0.43
N GLU A 81 -9.99 1.54 -0.77
CA GLU A 81 -8.95 2.37 -1.38
C GLU A 81 -9.31 3.86 -1.47
N SER A 82 -10.61 4.18 -1.58
CA SER A 82 -11.08 5.57 -1.58
C SER A 82 -11.05 6.22 -0.19
N GLN A 83 -11.01 5.41 0.87
CA GLN A 83 -11.09 5.83 2.28
C GLN A 83 -10.18 4.95 3.17
N PRO A 84 -8.86 4.93 2.94
CA PRO A 84 -7.95 3.98 3.60
C PRO A 84 -7.94 4.12 5.14
N GLN A 85 -8.27 5.31 5.67
CA GLN A 85 -8.34 5.57 7.10
C GLN A 85 -9.47 4.81 7.83
N THR A 86 -10.53 4.37 7.13
CA THR A 86 -11.68 3.67 7.74
C THR A 86 -11.50 2.14 7.77
N GLY A 87 -10.30 1.66 7.43
CA GLY A 87 -9.97 0.26 7.38
C GLY A 87 -10.07 -0.49 8.71
N GLY A 88 -9.81 -1.79 8.62
CA GLY A 88 -9.62 -2.65 9.76
C GLY A 88 -8.48 -3.63 9.57
N ARG A 89 -8.27 -4.47 10.57
CA ARG A 89 -7.36 -5.60 10.49
C ARG A 89 -7.90 -6.80 11.24
N ILE A 90 -7.55 -7.98 10.77
CA ILE A 90 -7.75 -9.25 11.43
C ILE A 90 -6.37 -9.76 11.82
N ALA A 91 -6.18 -10.09 13.10
CA ALA A 91 -4.92 -10.64 13.60
C ALA A 91 -5.17 -11.99 14.27
N LEU A 92 -4.36 -12.99 13.90
CA LEU A 92 -4.34 -14.33 14.48
C LEU A 92 -2.98 -14.55 15.17
N PRO A 93 -2.78 -14.03 16.38
CA PRO A 93 -1.52 -14.19 17.11
C PRO A 93 -1.27 -15.67 17.44
N GLU A 94 0.01 -16.07 17.49
CA GLU A 94 0.40 -17.42 17.93
C GLU A 94 0.02 -17.64 19.41
N ASP A 95 0.40 -16.67 20.25
CA ASP A 95 0.09 -16.65 21.69
C ASP A 95 -0.98 -15.60 21.99
N GLY A 96 -2.24 -15.92 21.72
CA GLY A 96 -3.34 -15.04 22.09
C GLY A 96 -4.66 -15.35 21.40
N GLU A 97 -5.63 -14.46 21.61
CA GLU A 97 -6.94 -14.60 20.99
C GLU A 97 -6.98 -13.89 19.62
N PRO A 98 -7.49 -14.59 18.58
CA PRO A 98 -7.89 -13.97 17.33
C PRO A 98 -8.80 -12.79 17.58
N HIS A 99 -8.55 -11.69 16.85
CA HIS A 99 -9.34 -10.48 17.01
C HIS A 99 -9.42 -9.67 15.72
N VAL A 100 -10.49 -8.90 15.61
CA VAL A 100 -10.70 -7.90 14.57
C VAL A 100 -10.60 -6.51 15.18
N VAL A 101 -9.95 -5.58 14.48
CA VAL A 101 -9.86 -4.17 14.85
C VAL A 101 -10.44 -3.34 13.72
N LEU A 102 -11.35 -2.42 14.02
CA LEU A 102 -11.92 -1.49 13.05
C LEU A 102 -11.70 -0.05 13.50
N ASN A 103 -11.22 0.78 12.58
CA ASN A 103 -11.07 2.22 12.82
C ASN A 103 -12.43 2.89 12.85
N VAL A 104 -12.62 3.84 13.77
CA VAL A 104 -13.85 4.65 13.86
C VAL A 104 -13.69 5.87 12.95
N PRO A 105 -14.51 6.01 11.88
CA PRO A 105 -14.35 7.09 10.91
C PRO A 105 -14.39 8.48 11.55
N GLY A 106 -13.44 9.34 11.16
CA GLY A 106 -13.31 10.71 11.66
C GLY A 106 -12.66 10.83 13.03
N THR A 107 -12.04 9.76 13.55
CA THR A 107 -11.33 9.76 14.83
C THR A 107 -10.02 8.97 14.74
N ASP A 108 -9.16 9.11 15.74
CA ASP A 108 -7.94 8.28 15.90
C ASP A 108 -8.19 6.98 16.69
N PHE A 109 -9.45 6.68 17.00
CA PHE A 109 -9.83 5.50 17.77
C PHE A 109 -10.08 4.29 16.88
N ALA A 110 -9.75 3.11 17.39
CA ALA A 110 -10.14 1.84 16.82
C ALA A 110 -10.82 0.99 17.90
N VAL A 111 -11.79 0.19 17.50
CA VAL A 111 -12.45 -0.78 18.37
C VAL A 111 -11.88 -2.16 18.09
N ARG A 112 -11.51 -2.88 19.15
CA ARG A 112 -11.04 -4.26 19.08
C ARG A 112 -12.15 -5.19 19.57
N TYR A 113 -12.42 -6.24 18.80
CA TYR A 113 -13.31 -7.34 19.17
C TYR A 113 -12.51 -8.64 19.14
N ASN A 114 -12.45 -9.32 20.27
CA ASN A 114 -11.89 -10.67 20.35
C ASN A 114 -12.94 -11.68 19.89
N LYS A 115 -12.52 -12.90 19.57
CA LYS A 115 -13.43 -13.99 19.19
C LYS A 115 -14.56 -14.19 20.22
N SER A 116 -14.28 -14.05 21.51
CA SER A 116 -15.23 -14.17 22.61
C SER A 116 -16.32 -13.09 22.63
N ASP A 117 -16.10 -11.95 21.96
CA ASP A 117 -17.09 -10.88 21.80
C ASP A 117 -18.10 -11.18 20.67
N CYS A 118 -17.97 -12.32 19.98
CA CYS A 118 -18.63 -12.57 18.71
C CYS A 118 -19.63 -13.72 18.75
N LYS A 119 -20.86 -13.44 18.30
CA LYS A 119 -21.89 -14.44 18.04
C LYS A 119 -21.59 -15.26 16.79
N VAL A 120 -20.97 -14.63 15.80
CA VAL A 120 -20.44 -15.29 14.60
C VAL A 120 -18.96 -15.02 14.54
N TRP A 121 -18.16 -16.09 14.46
CA TRP A 121 -16.73 -16.01 14.22
C TRP A 121 -16.31 -17.14 13.28
N ASP A 122 -16.32 -16.86 11.99
CA ASP A 122 -15.83 -17.73 10.93
C ASP A 122 -14.72 -16.97 10.20
N VAL A 123 -13.50 -17.08 10.73
CA VAL A 123 -12.32 -16.37 10.26
C VAL A 123 -11.24 -17.38 9.94
N ASP A 124 -10.84 -17.42 8.68
CA ASP A 124 -9.74 -18.23 8.17
C ASP A 124 -8.81 -17.32 7.37
N VAL A 125 -7.58 -17.17 7.85
CA VAL A 125 -6.55 -16.37 7.19
C VAL A 125 -5.30 -17.21 7.13
N GLN A 126 -4.85 -17.49 5.91
CA GLN A 126 -3.76 -18.41 5.67
C GLN A 126 -2.67 -17.73 4.86
N ARG A 127 -1.44 -18.16 5.10
CA ARG A 127 -0.29 -17.80 4.28
C ARG A 127 -0.31 -18.66 3.02
N THR A 128 -0.18 -18.05 1.87
CA THR A 128 0.02 -18.77 0.60
C THR A 128 1.46 -19.27 0.47
N ASN A 129 1.76 -19.94 -0.65
CA ASN A 129 3.13 -20.34 -1.01
C ASN A 129 3.88 -19.26 -1.84
N SER A 130 3.30 -18.06 -2.00
CA SER A 130 3.92 -16.96 -2.76
C SER A 130 4.29 -15.78 -1.85
N SER A 131 5.32 -15.04 -2.27
CA SER A 131 5.74 -13.81 -1.61
C SER A 131 6.07 -12.73 -2.64
N TYR A 132 5.87 -11.48 -2.23
CA TYR A 132 6.18 -10.30 -3.03
C TYR A 132 7.05 -9.36 -2.20
N ASN A 133 8.27 -9.10 -2.65
CA ASN A 133 9.25 -8.30 -1.89
C ASN A 133 9.42 -8.82 -0.44
N ASP A 134 9.63 -10.12 -0.29
CA ASP A 134 9.81 -10.83 0.98
C ASP A 134 8.61 -10.77 1.95
N ILE A 135 7.45 -10.34 1.47
CA ILE A 135 6.19 -10.36 2.22
C ILE A 135 5.34 -11.51 1.70
N TRP A 136 4.97 -12.41 2.60
CA TRP A 136 4.11 -13.52 2.25
C TRP A 136 2.72 -13.02 1.90
N ALA A 137 2.21 -13.50 0.76
CA ALA A 137 0.84 -13.24 0.37
C ALA A 137 -0.11 -14.03 1.27
N MET A 138 -1.18 -13.37 1.72
CA MET A 138 -2.22 -13.94 2.57
C MET A 138 -3.52 -14.10 1.78
N GLU A 139 -4.30 -15.13 2.08
CA GLU A 139 -5.63 -15.38 1.50
C GLU A 139 -6.60 -15.92 2.56
N GLY A 140 -7.89 -15.94 2.22
CA GLY A 140 -8.91 -16.56 3.07
C GLY A 140 -10.22 -15.78 3.12
N HIS A 141 -10.94 -15.90 4.22
CA HIS A 141 -12.23 -15.24 4.44
C HIS A 141 -12.43 -14.84 5.90
N ALA A 142 -13.34 -13.91 6.12
CA ALA A 142 -13.77 -13.53 7.45
C ALA A 142 -15.23 -13.15 7.47
N ARG A 143 -16.00 -13.88 8.26
CA ARG A 143 -17.36 -13.55 8.64
C ARG A 143 -17.44 -13.40 10.15
N PHE A 144 -17.84 -12.22 10.60
CA PHE A 144 -17.94 -11.90 12.02
C PHE A 144 -19.19 -11.09 12.34
N ASP A 145 -19.69 -11.26 13.55
CA ASP A 145 -20.81 -10.52 14.15
C ASP A 145 -20.51 -10.39 15.64
N CYS A 146 -20.01 -9.22 16.05
CA CYS A 146 -19.40 -8.99 17.36
C CYS A 146 -19.99 -7.78 18.06
N GLU A 147 -20.14 -7.88 19.38
CA GLU A 147 -20.63 -6.81 20.25
C GLU A 147 -19.66 -6.65 21.42
N THR A 148 -19.30 -5.42 21.77
CA THR A 148 -18.52 -5.14 22.98
C THR A 148 -19.13 -3.96 23.72
N SER A 149 -18.98 -3.93 25.06
CA SER A 149 -19.56 -2.91 25.94
C SER A 149 -18.59 -1.79 26.32
N ALA A 150 -17.30 -1.92 25.99
CA ALA A 150 -16.25 -0.98 26.40
C ALA A 150 -15.24 -0.71 25.26
N PRO A 151 -15.54 0.20 24.31
CA PRO A 151 -16.75 1.02 24.22
C PRO A 151 -17.94 0.25 23.62
N GLU A 152 -19.18 0.63 24.00
CA GLU A 152 -20.39 0.05 23.41
C GLU A 152 -20.38 0.18 21.89
N SER A 153 -20.33 -0.96 21.20
CA SER A 153 -20.30 -1.02 19.74
C SER A 153 -20.64 -2.40 19.22
N HIS A 154 -21.18 -2.42 18.00
CA HIS A 154 -21.53 -3.62 17.25
C HIS A 154 -20.83 -3.59 15.90
N THR A 155 -20.29 -4.72 15.46
CA THR A 155 -19.71 -4.84 14.13
C THR A 155 -20.11 -6.13 13.44
N THR A 156 -20.31 -6.03 12.13
CA THR A 156 -20.47 -7.19 11.26
C THR A 156 -19.51 -7.11 10.09
N GLY A 157 -19.12 -8.26 9.56
CA GLY A 157 -18.30 -8.33 8.36
C GLY A 157 -18.51 -9.63 7.61
N ASP A 158 -18.40 -9.55 6.28
CA ASP A 158 -18.32 -10.69 5.37
C ASP A 158 -17.31 -10.31 4.29
N LEU A 159 -16.11 -10.88 4.37
CA LEU A 159 -14.92 -10.50 3.63
C LEU A 159 -14.27 -11.72 2.99
N LYS A 160 -13.73 -11.53 1.81
CA LYS A 160 -12.81 -12.47 1.14
C LYS A 160 -11.51 -11.76 0.79
N PHE A 161 -10.41 -12.48 0.93
CA PHE A 161 -9.05 -12.00 0.75
C PHE A 161 -8.33 -12.87 -0.28
N ASP A 162 -7.66 -12.24 -1.23
CA ASP A 162 -6.83 -12.92 -2.22
C ASP A 162 -5.53 -12.13 -2.42
N SER A 163 -4.41 -12.84 -2.26
CA SER A 163 -3.07 -12.36 -2.56
C SER A 163 -2.69 -11.06 -1.83
N CYS A 164 -3.06 -10.90 -0.56
CA CYS A 164 -2.77 -9.71 0.25
C CYS A 164 -1.28 -9.64 0.64
N HIS A 165 -0.56 -8.57 0.26
CA HIS A 165 0.88 -8.38 0.53
C HIS A 165 1.26 -6.90 0.70
#